data_AF-A0A8J2A3R7-F1
#
_entry.id   AF-A0A8J2A3R7-F1
#
_cell.length_a   1.000
_cell.length_b   1.000
_cell.length_c   1.000
_cell.angle_alpha   90.00
_cell.angle_beta   90.00
_cell.angle_gamma   90.00
#
_symmetry.space_group_name_H-M   'P 1'
#
loop_
_entity.id
_entity.type
_entity.pdbx_description
1 polymer ?
#
loop_
_entity_poly.entity_id
_entity_poly.type
_entity_poly.pdbx_seq_one_letter_code
_entity_poly.pdbx_strand_id
1 'polypeptide(L)'
;MPADLKRPRAGESPKATKATKKDVAARPPPSDSEWEQEFSEMSEPEAAGQKQQTMAQCIATTIRDYPSENTVKEFVQNAEDAGATEFAMYVDEREAPTDRLICSSTRELQGPTLVFRNNEIFTAEDFAQILQMNQGSKKGKTGKIGRHGVGFNSGANFGDMPIIVSDATIQVLDSRLYLKNAKRVEIAKGHFHDCSTSKDEPGKKFKPHQLQRPTLRNQFGRFTWPPYNLKTEKGDRFDETLVGIALRKKLIETGEAQLSKNLWTPESVHNLLAPLLANEVRLYLLFLRSVEKTTFALIPKEAPKD
;
A
#
# COMPACT_ATOMS: atom_id res chain seq x y z
N MET A 1 -29.10 -6.02 45.50
CA MET A 1 -29.73 -7.36 45.48
C MET A 1 -29.22 -8.11 44.25
N PRO A 2 -28.09 -8.84 44.34
CA PRO A 2 -27.69 -9.79 43.31
C PRO A 2 -28.40 -11.12 43.58
N ALA A 3 -29.00 -11.72 42.55
CA ALA A 3 -29.66 -13.02 42.66
C ALA A 3 -28.62 -14.14 42.58
N ASP A 4 -28.53 -14.92 43.67
CA ASP A 4 -27.69 -16.11 43.80
C ASP A 4 -28.08 -17.18 42.78
N LEU A 5 -27.17 -17.47 41.84
CA LEU A 5 -27.19 -18.71 41.06
C LEU A 5 -26.80 -19.89 41.96
N LYS A 6 -27.80 -20.57 42.52
CA LYS A 6 -27.62 -21.88 43.16
C LYS A 6 -27.18 -22.91 42.11
N ARG A 7 -25.99 -23.50 42.28
CA ARG A 7 -25.56 -24.68 41.52
C ARG A 7 -26.50 -25.86 41.82
N PRO A 8 -26.97 -26.62 40.81
CA PRO A 8 -27.69 -27.86 41.06
C PRO A 8 -26.73 -28.93 41.60
N ARG A 9 -27.21 -29.70 42.59
CA ARG A 9 -26.51 -30.87 43.17
C ARG A 9 -26.48 -32.03 42.17
N ALA A 10 -25.37 -32.76 42.18
CA ALA A 10 -25.23 -34.03 41.49
C ALA A 10 -26.22 -35.06 42.03
N GLY A 11 -27.05 -35.63 41.16
CA GLY A 11 -27.96 -36.71 41.52
C GLY A 11 -28.89 -37.08 40.37
N GLU A 12 -28.81 -38.34 39.95
CA GLU A 12 -29.72 -39.08 39.08
C GLU A 12 -29.57 -38.89 37.55
N SER A 13 -28.76 -39.77 36.97
CA SER A 13 -28.77 -40.08 35.53
C SER A 13 -30.13 -40.68 35.13
N PRO A 14 -30.83 -40.16 34.10
CA PRO A 14 -32.03 -40.81 33.59
C PRO A 14 -31.68 -42.17 32.99
N LYS A 15 -32.39 -43.22 33.41
CA LYS A 15 -32.27 -44.57 32.84
C LYS A 15 -32.55 -44.51 31.34
N ALA A 16 -31.53 -44.84 30.53
CA ALA A 16 -31.66 -44.94 29.09
C ALA A 16 -32.70 -46.01 28.72
N THR A 17 -33.82 -45.57 28.15
CA THR A 17 -34.71 -46.44 27.37
C THR A 17 -33.91 -46.96 26.19
N LYS A 18 -33.72 -48.28 26.10
CA LYS A 18 -33.08 -48.94 24.96
C LYS A 18 -33.89 -48.64 23.69
N ALA A 19 -33.45 -47.66 22.90
CA ALA A 19 -33.88 -47.53 21.52
C ALA A 19 -33.44 -48.80 20.78
N THR A 20 -34.41 -49.51 20.21
CA THR A 20 -34.15 -50.62 19.30
C THR A 20 -33.38 -50.09 18.11
N LYS A 21 -32.14 -50.59 17.91
CA LYS A 21 -31.39 -50.42 16.66
C LYS A 21 -32.16 -51.14 15.55
N LYS A 22 -33.14 -50.46 14.96
CA LYS A 22 -33.61 -50.80 13.62
C LYS A 22 -32.59 -50.18 12.69
N ASP A 23 -31.89 -51.03 11.95
CA ASP A 23 -30.87 -50.67 10.99
C ASP A 23 -31.38 -49.59 10.03
N VAL A 24 -30.99 -48.34 10.29
CA VAL A 24 -30.97 -47.31 9.24
C VAL A 24 -29.77 -47.69 8.39
N ALA A 25 -29.98 -48.54 7.39
CA ALA A 25 -28.98 -48.76 6.36
C ALA A 25 -28.60 -47.38 5.82
N ALA A 26 -27.34 -47.00 5.99
CA ALA A 26 -26.85 -45.71 5.53
C ALA A 26 -27.11 -45.64 4.02
N ARG A 27 -28.02 -44.75 3.62
CA ARG A 27 -28.32 -44.51 2.21
C ARG A 27 -27.00 -44.09 1.54
N PRO A 28 -26.64 -44.67 0.38
CA PRO A 28 -25.44 -44.23 -0.33
C PRO A 28 -25.54 -42.73 -0.61
N PRO A 29 -24.40 -42.01 -0.68
CA PRO A 29 -24.40 -40.60 -1.02
C PRO A 29 -25.11 -40.38 -2.37
N PRO A 30 -25.79 -39.25 -2.56
CA PRO A 30 -26.43 -38.96 -3.84
C PRO A 30 -25.39 -38.94 -4.96
N SER A 31 -25.80 -39.38 -6.14
CA SER A 31 -25.04 -39.17 -7.37
C SER A 31 -25.03 -37.68 -7.75
N ASP A 32 -24.07 -37.27 -8.59
CA ASP A 32 -23.96 -35.87 -9.04
C ASP A 32 -25.26 -35.37 -9.71
N SER A 33 -25.95 -36.25 -10.45
CA SER A 33 -27.24 -35.93 -11.09
C SER A 33 -28.37 -35.72 -10.07
N GLU A 34 -28.36 -36.45 -8.95
CA GLU A 34 -29.34 -36.27 -7.87
C GLU A 34 -29.07 -34.94 -7.14
N TRP A 35 -27.80 -34.59 -6.92
CA TRP A 35 -27.41 -33.29 -6.36
C TRP A 35 -27.86 -32.12 -7.23
N GLU A 36 -27.58 -32.17 -8.55
CA GLU A 36 -27.94 -31.09 -9.48
C GLU A 36 -29.47 -30.89 -9.55
N GLN A 37 -30.24 -31.97 -9.57
CA GLN A 37 -31.70 -31.90 -9.58
C GLN A 37 -32.24 -31.28 -8.28
N GLU A 38 -31.77 -31.74 -7.12
CA GLU A 38 -32.16 -31.16 -5.82
C GLU A 38 -31.82 -29.67 -5.71
N PHE A 39 -30.64 -29.25 -6.17
CA PHE A 39 -30.26 -27.84 -6.15
C PHE A 39 -31.05 -26.99 -7.15
N SER A 40 -31.49 -27.56 -8.28
CA SER A 40 -32.30 -26.85 -9.28
C SER A 40 -33.72 -26.52 -8.82
N GLU A 41 -34.25 -27.33 -7.89
CA GLU A 41 -35.58 -27.13 -7.30
C GLU A 41 -35.55 -26.16 -6.09
N MET A 42 -34.36 -25.80 -5.62
CA MET A 42 -34.15 -24.89 -4.49
C MET A 42 -34.05 -23.44 -4.96
N SER A 43 -34.66 -22.51 -4.20
CA SER A 43 -34.42 -21.07 -4.39
C SER A 43 -32.96 -20.72 -4.11
N GLU A 44 -32.38 -19.80 -4.89
CA GLU A 44 -30.99 -19.36 -4.68
C GLU A 44 -30.76 -18.95 -3.21
N PRO A 45 -29.80 -19.59 -2.51
CA PRO A 45 -29.50 -19.21 -1.14
C PRO A 45 -28.92 -17.81 -1.09
N GLU A 46 -29.33 -17.03 -0.08
CA GLU A 46 -28.77 -15.70 0.12
C GLU A 46 -27.28 -15.78 0.47
N ALA A 47 -26.47 -14.91 -0.16
CA ALA A 47 -25.07 -14.77 0.18
C ALA A 47 -24.92 -14.19 1.60
N ALA A 48 -24.54 -15.04 2.56
CA ALA A 48 -24.25 -14.66 3.94
C ALA A 48 -22.83 -15.09 4.34
N GLY A 49 -22.09 -14.20 5.01
CA GLY A 49 -20.73 -14.50 5.45
C GLY A 49 -19.92 -13.28 5.88
N GLN A 50 -18.73 -13.53 6.44
CA GLN A 50 -17.77 -12.48 6.78
C GLN A 50 -17.14 -11.92 5.50
N LYS A 51 -17.12 -10.59 5.35
CA LYS A 51 -16.43 -9.93 4.25
C LYS A 51 -14.94 -9.81 4.59
N GLN A 52 -14.08 -10.20 3.66
CA GLN A 52 -12.64 -9.97 3.78
C GLN A 52 -12.35 -8.45 3.78
N GLN A 53 -11.43 -8.04 4.65
CA GLN A 53 -10.97 -6.65 4.67
C GLN A 53 -10.18 -6.33 3.39
N THR A 54 -10.41 -5.13 2.88
CA THR A 54 -9.67 -4.56 1.74
C THR A 54 -8.27 -4.10 2.18
N MET A 55 -7.36 -3.98 1.22
CA MET A 55 -6.02 -3.42 1.46
C MET A 55 -6.09 -2.04 2.14
N ALA A 56 -6.99 -1.17 1.67
CA ALA A 56 -7.20 0.15 2.26
C ALA A 56 -7.62 0.07 3.74
N GLN A 57 -8.51 -0.86 4.10
CA GLN A 57 -8.94 -1.08 5.48
C GLN A 57 -7.82 -1.62 6.38
N CYS A 58 -7.01 -2.54 5.85
CA CYS A 58 -5.84 -3.05 6.56
C CYS A 58 -4.86 -1.91 6.88
N ILE A 59 -4.47 -1.13 5.87
CA ILE A 59 -3.55 0.01 6.03
C ILE A 59 -4.12 1.04 7.01
N ALA A 60 -5.39 1.44 6.84
CA ALA A 60 -6.06 2.40 7.72
C ALA A 60 -6.09 1.93 9.19
N THR A 61 -6.17 0.62 9.41
CA THR A 61 -6.08 0.04 10.76
C THR A 61 -4.65 0.06 11.27
N THR A 62 -3.67 -0.30 10.44
CA THR A 62 -2.25 -0.27 10.79
C THR A 62 -1.77 1.13 11.20
N ILE A 63 -2.22 2.17 10.51
CA ILE A 63 -1.74 3.54 10.77
C ILE A 63 -2.59 4.34 11.76
N ARG A 64 -3.73 3.80 12.23
CA ARG A 64 -4.68 4.53 13.09
C ARG A 64 -4.03 5.11 14.34
N ASP A 65 -3.21 4.30 14.99
CA ASP A 65 -2.53 4.64 16.25
C ASP A 65 -1.04 4.93 16.01
N TYR A 66 -0.65 5.17 14.75
CA TYR A 66 0.73 5.41 14.34
C TYR A 66 0.93 6.89 13.97
N PRO A 67 1.55 7.69 14.86
CA PRO A 67 1.78 9.12 14.62
C PRO A 67 2.48 9.39 13.29
N SER A 68 2.08 10.47 12.61
CA SER A 68 2.63 10.82 11.29
C SER A 68 4.12 11.13 11.35
N GLU A 69 4.58 11.64 12.48
CA GLU A 69 5.95 11.94 12.88
C GLU A 69 6.89 10.73 12.77
N ASN A 70 6.37 9.53 13.07
CA ASN A 70 7.18 8.32 13.04
C ASN A 70 7.45 7.82 11.62
N THR A 71 6.69 8.29 10.62
CA THR A 71 6.89 7.93 9.21
C THR A 71 8.34 8.16 8.77
N VAL A 72 8.95 9.26 9.20
CA VAL A 72 10.33 9.56 8.79
C VAL A 72 11.33 8.57 9.40
N LYS A 73 11.13 8.18 10.66
CA LYS A 73 11.98 7.18 11.33
C LYS A 73 11.93 5.84 10.60
N GLU A 74 10.74 5.45 10.13
CA GLU A 74 10.58 4.23 9.34
C GLU A 74 11.29 4.30 7.99
N PHE A 75 11.20 5.42 7.27
CA PHE A 75 11.93 5.59 6.01
C PHE A 75 13.45 5.65 6.20
N VAL A 76 13.92 6.24 7.30
CA VAL A 76 15.34 6.20 7.68
C VAL A 76 15.77 4.76 8.00
N GLN A 77 14.97 4.00 8.74
CA GLN A 77 15.25 2.60 9.05
C GLN A 77 15.23 1.73 7.79
N ASN A 78 14.33 1.98 6.84
CA ASN A 78 14.32 1.28 5.55
C ASN A 78 15.61 1.53 4.76
N ALA A 79 16.15 2.76 4.81
CA ALA A 79 17.43 3.08 4.18
C ALA A 79 18.60 2.39 4.90
N GLU A 80 18.60 2.40 6.24
CA GLU A 80 19.59 1.70 7.06
C GLU A 80 19.61 0.18 6.80
N ASP A 81 18.44 -0.44 6.74
CA ASP A 81 18.29 -1.88 6.47
C ASP A 81 18.77 -2.26 5.07
N ALA A 82 18.62 -1.35 4.11
CA ALA A 82 19.15 -1.52 2.76
C ALA A 82 20.69 -1.35 2.70
N GLY A 83 21.30 -0.81 3.76
CA GLY A 83 22.73 -0.49 3.79
C GLY A 83 23.08 0.88 3.19
N ALA A 84 22.10 1.76 3.03
CA ALA A 84 22.32 3.08 2.46
C ALA A 84 23.20 3.94 3.36
N THR A 85 24.07 4.74 2.74
CA THR A 85 24.93 5.72 3.44
C THR A 85 24.35 7.12 3.42
N GLU A 86 23.47 7.41 2.45
CA GLU A 86 22.78 8.68 2.31
C GLU A 86 21.27 8.50 2.33
N PHE A 87 20.59 9.34 3.11
CA PHE A 87 19.15 9.47 3.11
C PHE A 87 18.76 10.93 2.86
N ALA A 88 17.73 11.17 2.07
CA ALA A 88 17.18 12.50 1.87
C ALA A 88 15.65 12.48 1.90
N MET A 89 15.08 13.53 2.48
CA MET A 89 13.66 13.81 2.42
C MET A 89 13.43 15.20 1.82
N TYR A 90 12.55 15.25 0.84
CA TYR A 90 12.17 16.47 0.14
C TYR A 90 10.68 16.72 0.32
N VAL A 91 10.32 17.93 0.72
CA VAL A 91 8.97 18.44 0.54
C VAL A 91 8.97 19.16 -0.80
N ASP A 92 8.47 18.49 -1.85
CA ASP A 92 8.41 19.04 -3.20
C ASP A 92 7.08 19.77 -3.40
N GLU A 93 7.12 21.10 -3.46
CA GLU A 93 5.92 21.92 -3.62
C GLU A 93 5.44 22.02 -5.07
N ARG A 94 6.24 21.58 -6.04
CA ARG A 94 5.93 21.70 -7.46
C ARG A 94 4.71 20.86 -7.80
N GLU A 95 3.93 21.34 -8.77
CA GLU A 95 2.76 20.65 -9.28
C GLU A 95 3.03 20.15 -10.69
N ALA A 96 2.66 18.89 -10.96
CA ALA A 96 2.76 18.31 -12.28
C ALA A 96 1.54 18.62 -13.13
N PRO A 97 1.69 18.77 -14.45
CA PRO A 97 0.56 18.94 -15.35
C PRO A 97 -0.45 17.77 -15.25
N THR A 98 -1.73 18.06 -15.46
CA THR A 98 -2.84 17.11 -15.21
C THR A 98 -3.55 16.63 -16.48
N ASP A 99 -3.01 16.96 -17.65
CA ASP A 99 -3.57 16.70 -18.98
C ASP A 99 -3.18 15.32 -19.56
N ARG A 100 -2.01 14.77 -19.17
CA ARG A 100 -1.47 13.50 -19.69
C ARG A 100 -1.18 12.49 -18.58
N LEU A 101 -2.26 11.95 -18.03
CA LEU A 101 -2.25 11.01 -16.91
C LEU A 101 -2.77 9.64 -17.32
N ILE A 102 -2.54 8.63 -16.48
CA ILE A 102 -3.09 7.27 -16.67
C ILE A 102 -4.63 7.32 -16.72
N CYS A 103 -5.25 8.10 -15.84
CA CYS A 103 -6.70 8.32 -15.81
C CYS A 103 -7.02 9.63 -15.07
N SER A 104 -8.28 10.09 -15.18
CA SER A 104 -8.71 11.35 -14.57
C SER A 104 -8.68 11.35 -13.04
N SER A 105 -8.82 10.19 -12.41
CA SER A 105 -8.80 10.04 -10.95
C SER A 105 -7.42 10.35 -10.35
N THR A 106 -6.33 10.26 -11.11
CA THR A 106 -4.97 10.56 -10.60
C THR A 106 -4.59 12.04 -10.67
N ARG A 107 -5.49 12.93 -11.13
CA ARG A 107 -5.25 14.39 -11.18
C ARG A 107 -4.90 14.96 -9.81
N GLU A 108 -5.57 14.49 -8.77
CA GLU A 108 -5.37 14.93 -7.39
C GLU A 108 -4.01 14.49 -6.83
N LEU A 109 -3.39 13.49 -7.45
CA LEU A 109 -2.06 12.99 -7.10
C LEU A 109 -0.95 13.76 -7.81
N GLN A 110 -1.28 14.83 -8.55
CA GLN A 110 -0.30 15.65 -9.26
C GLN A 110 0.21 16.86 -8.46
N GLY A 111 -0.28 17.08 -7.24
CA GLY A 111 0.15 18.20 -6.38
C GLY A 111 1.53 18.00 -5.72
N PRO A 112 1.82 18.80 -4.67
CA PRO A 112 3.00 18.66 -3.83
C PRO A 112 3.19 17.24 -3.33
N THR A 113 4.43 16.83 -3.17
CA THR A 113 4.82 15.44 -2.87
C THR A 113 5.89 15.41 -1.80
N LEU A 114 5.70 14.53 -0.82
CA LEU A 114 6.76 14.13 0.08
C LEU A 114 7.59 13.05 -0.60
N VAL A 115 8.89 13.29 -0.80
CA VAL A 115 9.79 12.36 -1.47
C VAL A 115 10.88 11.92 -0.51
N PHE A 116 11.01 10.62 -0.32
CA PHE A 116 12.13 9.99 0.38
C PHE A 116 13.11 9.43 -0.64
N ARG A 117 14.40 9.59 -0.41
CA ARG A 117 15.47 9.14 -1.29
C ARG A 117 16.56 8.46 -0.46
N ASN A 118 17.14 7.39 -0.98
CA ASN A 118 18.38 6.82 -0.46
C ASN A 118 19.23 6.28 -1.61
N ASN A 119 20.53 6.08 -1.36
CA ASN A 119 21.50 5.66 -2.37
C ASN A 119 21.65 4.14 -2.55
N GLU A 120 20.64 3.36 -2.15
CA GLU A 120 20.58 1.92 -2.41
C GLU A 120 19.42 1.57 -3.34
N ILE A 121 19.48 0.37 -3.92
CA ILE A 121 18.47 -0.13 -4.84
C ILE A 121 17.65 -1.26 -4.22
N PHE A 122 16.37 -1.30 -4.56
CA PHE A 122 15.48 -2.39 -4.20
C PHE A 122 15.80 -3.63 -5.04
N THR A 123 15.96 -4.76 -4.36
CA THR A 123 16.03 -6.06 -5.00
C THR A 123 14.64 -6.54 -5.42
N ALA A 124 14.60 -7.59 -6.25
CA ALA A 124 13.34 -8.24 -6.59
C ALA A 124 12.63 -8.82 -5.36
N GLU A 125 13.40 -9.24 -4.34
CA GLU A 125 12.86 -9.75 -3.08
C GLU A 125 12.21 -8.61 -2.28
N ASP A 126 12.85 -7.44 -2.20
CA ASP A 126 12.30 -6.28 -1.49
C ASP A 126 10.96 -5.86 -2.09
N PHE A 127 10.85 -5.78 -3.41
CA PHE A 127 9.57 -5.50 -4.07
C PHE A 127 8.52 -6.58 -3.78
N ALA A 128 8.89 -7.86 -3.77
CA ALA A 128 7.95 -8.94 -3.45
C ALA A 128 7.46 -8.83 -2.00
N GLN A 129 8.35 -8.50 -1.07
CA GLN A 129 8.01 -8.28 0.33
C GLN A 129 7.06 -7.08 0.49
N ILE A 130 7.32 -5.96 -0.22
CA ILE A 130 6.42 -4.80 -0.23
C ILE A 130 5.00 -5.17 -0.67
N LEU A 131 4.87 -5.92 -1.77
CA LEU A 131 3.57 -6.26 -2.34
C LEU A 131 2.80 -7.31 -1.53
N GLN A 132 3.49 -8.07 -0.68
CA GLN A 132 2.89 -9.02 0.25
C GLN A 132 2.55 -8.40 1.61
N MET A 133 2.96 -7.16 1.86
CA MET A 133 2.56 -6.44 3.05
C MET A 133 1.03 -6.37 3.11
N ASN A 134 0.47 -6.70 4.27
CA ASN A 134 -0.96 -6.76 4.56
C ASN A 134 -1.75 -7.98 4.00
N GLN A 135 -1.11 -8.96 3.36
CA GLN A 135 -1.80 -10.20 2.91
C GLN A 135 -2.12 -11.20 4.05
N GLY A 136 -1.87 -10.83 5.31
CA GLY A 136 -2.03 -11.72 6.46
C GLY A 136 -0.94 -12.79 6.47
N SER A 137 -0.19 -12.85 7.57
CA SER A 137 0.85 -13.85 7.80
C SER A 137 0.27 -15.27 7.79
N LYS A 138 0.29 -15.94 6.63
CA LYS A 138 0.05 -17.38 6.49
C LYS A 138 1.28 -18.18 6.09
N LYS A 139 2.48 -17.61 6.15
CA LYS A 139 3.73 -18.37 5.90
C LYS A 139 4.80 -18.02 6.93
N GLY A 140 5.10 -19.01 7.78
CA GLY A 140 6.16 -18.95 8.80
C GLY A 140 7.56 -18.93 8.19
N LYS A 141 7.97 -17.77 7.67
CA LYS A 141 9.38 -17.46 7.43
C LYS A 141 9.77 -16.23 8.24
N THR A 142 10.01 -16.48 9.53
CA THR A 142 10.71 -15.56 10.43
C THR A 142 12.20 -15.68 10.13
N GLY A 143 12.72 -14.84 9.25
CA GLY A 143 14.15 -14.77 8.99
C GLY A 143 14.45 -13.67 7.98
N LYS A 144 14.94 -12.54 8.48
CA LYS A 144 15.30 -11.30 7.74
C LYS A 144 14.19 -10.32 7.37
N ILE A 145 12.97 -10.53 7.87
CA ILE A 145 11.94 -9.50 7.81
C ILE A 145 12.06 -8.73 9.11
N GLY A 146 12.70 -7.56 9.07
CA GLY A 146 12.60 -6.61 10.17
C GLY A 146 11.13 -6.23 10.39
N ARG A 147 10.86 -5.38 11.37
CA ARG A 147 9.50 -5.01 11.85
C ARG A 147 8.58 -4.33 10.79
N HIS A 148 8.90 -4.40 9.50
CA HIS A 148 8.73 -3.39 8.44
C HIS A 148 7.47 -3.48 7.57
N GLY A 149 6.41 -4.13 8.04
CA GLY A 149 5.08 -3.96 7.44
C GLY A 149 4.50 -2.56 7.67
N VAL A 150 4.89 -1.91 8.78
CA VAL A 150 4.37 -0.61 9.20
C VAL A 150 5.05 0.55 8.46
N GLY A 151 6.34 0.41 8.12
CA GLY A 151 7.14 1.52 7.62
C GLY A 151 6.65 2.12 6.31
N PHE A 152 6.45 1.30 5.27
CA PHE A 152 5.90 1.80 4.01
C PHE A 152 4.42 2.21 4.12
N ASN A 153 3.63 1.48 4.93
CA ASN A 153 2.24 1.82 5.20
C ASN A 153 2.11 3.17 5.91
N SER A 154 3.07 3.57 6.76
CA SER A 154 3.04 4.84 7.49
C SER A 154 3.00 6.07 6.57
N GLY A 155 3.55 5.94 5.36
CA GLY A 155 3.40 6.93 4.29
C GLY A 155 1.94 7.28 3.95
N ALA A 156 1.01 6.36 4.24
CA ALA A 156 -0.42 6.58 4.08
C ALA A 156 -1.00 7.65 5.03
N ASN A 157 -0.26 8.07 6.06
CA ASN A 157 -0.61 9.26 6.83
C ASN A 157 -0.61 10.52 5.95
N PHE A 158 0.32 10.60 4.99
CA PHE A 158 0.53 11.78 4.14
C PHE A 158 -0.22 11.74 2.81
N GLY A 159 -0.34 10.56 2.19
CA GLY A 159 -0.92 10.43 0.85
C GLY A 159 -1.54 9.06 0.61
N ASP A 160 -2.16 8.89 -0.56
CA ASP A 160 -2.92 7.66 -0.84
C ASP A 160 -2.22 6.67 -1.77
N MET A 161 -1.27 7.14 -2.58
CA MET A 161 -0.65 6.35 -3.64
C MET A 161 0.86 6.55 -3.66
N PRO A 162 1.61 5.82 -2.81
CA PRO A 162 3.07 5.81 -2.89
C PRO A 162 3.55 5.28 -4.24
N ILE A 163 4.58 5.92 -4.78
CA ILE A 163 5.28 5.50 -6.00
C ILE A 163 6.74 5.29 -5.66
N ILE A 164 7.26 4.10 -5.94
CA ILE A 164 8.65 3.72 -5.71
C ILE A 164 9.36 3.70 -7.06
N VAL A 165 10.49 4.37 -7.17
CA VAL A 165 11.41 4.29 -8.32
C VAL A 165 12.72 3.72 -7.82
N SER A 166 13.13 2.57 -8.33
CA SER A 166 14.39 1.95 -7.97
C SER A 166 14.85 1.01 -9.08
N ASP A 167 16.12 1.07 -9.42
CA ASP A 167 16.69 0.34 -10.56
C ASP A 167 15.89 0.62 -11.86
N ALA A 168 15.47 -0.42 -12.59
CA ALA A 168 14.67 -0.33 -13.79
C ALA A 168 13.16 -0.45 -13.50
N THR A 169 12.74 -0.22 -12.25
CA THR A 169 11.39 -0.46 -11.77
C THR A 169 10.74 0.80 -11.21
N ILE A 170 9.52 1.06 -11.66
CA ILE A 170 8.62 2.05 -11.08
C ILE A 170 7.39 1.29 -10.57
N GLN A 171 7.23 1.21 -9.26
CA GLN A 171 6.14 0.51 -8.61
C GLN A 171 5.12 1.50 -8.06
N VAL A 172 3.89 1.44 -8.56
CA VAL A 172 2.74 2.19 -8.05
C VAL A 172 1.98 1.30 -7.07
N LEU A 173 1.77 1.81 -5.85
CA LEU A 173 0.98 1.16 -4.80
C LEU A 173 -0.38 1.87 -4.70
N ASP A 174 -1.44 1.26 -5.22
CA ASP A 174 -2.76 1.86 -5.41
C ASP A 174 -3.80 1.18 -4.50
N SER A 175 -3.58 1.26 -3.19
CA SER A 175 -4.42 0.60 -2.18
C SER A 175 -5.87 1.09 -2.17
N ARG A 176 -6.11 2.31 -2.66
CA ARG A 176 -7.43 2.93 -2.81
C ARG A 176 -8.06 2.78 -4.20
N LEU A 177 -7.39 2.08 -5.13
CA LEU A 177 -7.89 1.76 -6.46
C LEU A 177 -8.21 2.99 -7.33
N TYR A 178 -7.39 4.04 -7.27
CA TYR A 178 -7.45 5.19 -8.19
C TYR A 178 -7.40 4.77 -9.64
N LEU A 179 -6.66 3.71 -9.98
CA LEU A 179 -6.51 3.24 -11.35
C LEU A 179 -7.60 2.26 -11.79
N LYS A 180 -8.60 1.92 -10.95
CA LYS A 180 -9.63 0.91 -11.28
C LYS A 180 -10.32 1.12 -12.64
N ASN A 181 -10.55 2.38 -13.00
CA ASN A 181 -11.22 2.76 -14.25
C ASN A 181 -10.24 3.28 -15.32
N ALA A 182 -8.94 2.99 -15.19
CA ALA A 182 -7.96 3.37 -16.19
C ALA A 182 -8.27 2.67 -17.53
N LYS A 183 -8.28 3.44 -18.61
CA LYS A 183 -8.61 2.92 -19.94
C LYS A 183 -7.48 2.05 -20.47
N ARG A 184 -7.83 1.03 -21.25
CA ARG A 184 -6.87 0.27 -22.06
C ARG A 184 -6.35 1.18 -23.17
N VAL A 185 -5.04 1.34 -23.24
CA VAL A 185 -4.39 2.16 -24.27
C VAL A 185 -3.82 1.24 -25.34
N GLU A 186 -4.24 1.41 -26.59
CA GLU A 186 -3.63 0.71 -27.72
C GLU A 186 -2.22 1.25 -27.95
N ILE A 187 -1.23 0.35 -27.98
CA ILE A 187 0.20 0.67 -28.07
C ILE A 187 0.80 0.32 -29.42
N ALA A 188 0.17 -0.64 -30.10
CA ALA A 188 0.44 -1.09 -31.45
C ALA A 188 -0.84 -1.80 -31.92
N LYS A 189 -1.02 -1.98 -33.23
CA LYS A 189 -2.22 -2.59 -33.80
C LYS A 189 -2.56 -3.91 -33.08
N GLY A 190 -3.66 -3.92 -32.33
CA GLY A 190 -4.14 -5.09 -31.57
C GLY A 190 -3.43 -5.37 -30.22
N HIS A 191 -2.46 -4.55 -29.82
CA HIS A 191 -1.78 -4.65 -28.52
C HIS A 191 -2.21 -3.52 -27.60
N PHE A 192 -2.72 -3.87 -26.42
CA PHE A 192 -3.23 -2.92 -25.45
C PHE A 192 -2.46 -3.03 -24.14
N HIS A 193 -2.13 -1.88 -23.53
CA HIS A 193 -1.71 -1.83 -22.15
C HIS A 193 -2.92 -1.58 -21.26
N ASP A 194 -3.16 -2.50 -20.32
CA ASP A 194 -4.15 -2.32 -19.26
C ASP A 194 -3.48 -1.77 -18.01
N CYS A 195 -3.78 -0.51 -17.69
CA CYS A 195 -3.29 0.16 -16.51
C CYS A 195 -4.28 0.07 -15.33
N SER A 196 -5.39 -0.65 -15.47
CA SER A 196 -6.43 -0.74 -14.44
C SER A 196 -6.05 -1.63 -13.27
N THR A 197 -6.37 -1.21 -12.06
CA THR A 197 -6.13 -1.96 -10.82
C THR A 197 -7.40 -2.63 -10.31
N SER A 198 -7.23 -3.70 -9.53
CA SER A 198 -8.33 -4.43 -8.91
C SER A 198 -8.03 -4.64 -7.42
N LYS A 199 -9.01 -5.16 -6.68
CA LYS A 199 -8.80 -5.52 -5.26
C LYS A 199 -7.70 -6.57 -5.07
N ASP A 200 -7.52 -7.44 -6.05
CA ASP A 200 -6.53 -8.51 -6.04
C ASP A 200 -5.16 -8.02 -6.54
N GLU A 201 -5.15 -6.98 -7.39
CA GLU A 201 -3.95 -6.35 -7.95
C GLU A 201 -3.98 -4.81 -7.76
N PRO A 202 -3.86 -4.31 -6.50
CA PRO A 202 -3.98 -2.89 -6.18
C PRO A 202 -2.67 -2.12 -6.44
N GLY A 203 -2.12 -2.26 -7.64
CA GLY A 203 -0.88 -1.62 -8.03
C GLY A 203 -0.45 -1.94 -9.45
N LYS A 204 0.53 -1.19 -9.97
CA LYS A 204 1.11 -1.40 -11.30
C LYS A 204 2.61 -1.20 -11.31
N LYS A 205 3.28 -1.96 -12.15
CA LYS A 205 4.72 -1.89 -12.36
C LYS A 205 5.02 -1.34 -13.75
N PHE A 206 5.88 -0.35 -13.82
CA PHE A 206 6.35 0.29 -15.05
C PHE A 206 7.87 0.22 -15.14
N LYS A 207 8.38 0.36 -16.36
CA LYS A 207 9.81 0.59 -16.64
C LYS A 207 10.04 2.05 -17.00
N PRO A 208 11.22 2.64 -16.70
CA PRO A 208 11.52 4.04 -16.99
C PRO A 208 11.17 4.48 -18.42
N HIS A 209 11.53 3.69 -19.44
CA HIS A 209 11.21 4.02 -20.84
C HIS A 209 9.73 4.08 -21.21
N GLN A 210 8.84 3.54 -20.38
CA GLN A 210 7.41 3.66 -20.61
C GLN A 210 6.90 5.08 -20.29
N LEU A 211 7.66 5.87 -19.51
CA LEU A 211 7.30 7.24 -19.15
C LEU A 211 7.42 8.22 -20.32
N GLN A 212 8.21 7.88 -21.35
CA GLN A 212 8.30 8.68 -22.58
C GLN A 212 6.98 8.68 -23.36
N ARG A 213 6.04 7.78 -23.04
CA ARG A 213 4.75 7.72 -23.73
C ARG A 213 3.94 8.99 -23.44
N PRO A 214 3.35 9.63 -24.48
CA PRO A 214 2.59 10.86 -24.32
C PRO A 214 1.40 10.79 -23.34
N THR A 215 0.91 9.59 -23.03
CA THR A 215 -0.18 9.36 -22.06
C THR A 215 0.29 9.22 -20.61
N LEU A 216 1.56 8.86 -20.40
CA LEU A 216 2.16 8.64 -19.07
C LEU A 216 3.13 9.75 -18.66
N ARG A 217 3.51 10.62 -19.61
CA ARG A 217 4.52 11.67 -19.45
C ARG A 217 4.32 12.48 -18.17
N ASN A 218 3.10 12.94 -17.91
CA ASN A 218 2.88 13.86 -16.79
C ASN A 218 2.61 13.12 -15.48
N GLN A 219 2.09 11.88 -15.53
CA GLN A 219 1.85 11.05 -14.34
C GLN A 219 3.10 10.85 -13.47
N PHE A 220 4.25 10.66 -14.11
CA PHE A 220 5.53 10.40 -13.46
C PHE A 220 6.59 11.47 -13.73
N GLY A 221 6.25 12.50 -14.52
CA GLY A 221 7.21 13.52 -14.96
C GLY A 221 7.92 14.25 -13.82
N ARG A 222 7.32 14.30 -12.63
CA ARG A 222 7.96 14.85 -11.43
C ARG A 222 9.32 14.22 -11.12
N PHE A 223 9.44 12.90 -11.31
CA PHE A 223 10.67 12.18 -10.99
C PHE A 223 11.80 12.50 -11.96
N THR A 224 11.51 13.09 -13.13
CA THR A 224 12.52 13.52 -14.10
C THR A 224 13.07 14.92 -13.79
N TRP A 225 12.48 15.65 -12.85
CA TRP A 225 12.93 16.99 -12.49
C TRP A 225 14.09 16.95 -11.48
N PRO A 226 14.94 17.99 -11.40
CA PRO A 226 15.91 18.12 -10.34
C PRO A 226 15.24 18.09 -8.95
N PRO A 227 15.86 17.52 -7.91
CA PRO A 227 17.16 16.84 -7.91
C PRO A 227 17.11 15.36 -8.31
N TYR A 228 15.93 14.82 -8.62
CA TYR A 228 15.70 13.39 -8.85
C TYR A 228 16.30 12.92 -10.17
N ASN A 229 16.16 13.72 -11.23
CA ASN A 229 16.80 13.52 -12.53
C ASN A 229 16.64 12.10 -13.11
N LEU A 230 15.47 11.46 -12.88
CA LEU A 230 15.18 10.13 -13.41
C LEU A 230 15.30 10.15 -14.94
N LYS A 231 16.25 9.38 -15.46
CA LYS A 231 16.38 9.16 -16.89
C LYS A 231 15.35 8.13 -17.35
N THR A 232 14.85 8.30 -18.56
CA THR A 232 13.71 7.53 -19.09
C THR A 232 14.02 6.86 -20.42
N GLU A 233 15.27 6.74 -20.83
CA GLU A 233 15.65 6.03 -22.05
C GLU A 233 15.59 4.51 -21.86
N LYS A 234 15.56 3.78 -22.97
CA LYS A 234 15.51 2.32 -22.93
C LYS A 234 16.86 1.79 -22.45
N GLY A 235 16.83 1.09 -21.32
CA GLY A 235 18.03 0.54 -20.69
C GLY A 235 18.51 1.38 -19.51
N ASP A 236 17.95 2.57 -19.30
CA ASP A 236 18.24 3.37 -18.12
C ASP A 236 17.83 2.64 -16.84
N ARG A 237 18.69 2.79 -15.85
CA ARG A 237 18.52 2.35 -14.47
C ARG A 237 18.62 3.57 -13.59
N PHE A 238 17.91 3.54 -12.47
CA PHE A 238 18.03 4.51 -11.41
C PHE A 238 18.80 3.87 -10.27
N ASP A 239 20.06 4.27 -10.07
CA ASP A 239 21.01 3.63 -9.15
C ASP A 239 20.76 3.98 -7.67
N GLU A 240 19.53 4.35 -7.35
CA GLU A 240 19.09 4.81 -6.03
C GLU A 240 17.63 4.39 -5.85
N THR A 241 17.04 4.74 -4.71
CA THR A 241 15.61 4.54 -4.45
C THR A 241 14.93 5.86 -4.15
N LEU A 242 13.84 6.16 -4.86
CA LEU A 242 12.90 7.25 -4.56
C LEU A 242 11.55 6.66 -4.14
N VAL A 243 10.95 7.22 -3.10
CA VAL A 243 9.57 6.96 -2.71
C VAL A 243 8.83 8.29 -2.68
N GLY A 244 7.99 8.52 -3.67
CA GLY A 244 7.15 9.71 -3.78
C GLY A 244 5.75 9.47 -3.25
N ILE A 245 5.26 10.35 -2.39
CA ILE A 245 3.91 10.31 -1.80
C ILE A 245 3.26 11.67 -2.04
N ALA A 246 2.32 11.73 -2.99
CA ALA A 246 1.55 12.94 -3.24
C ALA A 246 0.72 13.30 -2.00
N LEU A 247 0.83 14.54 -1.52
CA LEU A 247 0.17 14.99 -0.30
C LEU A 247 -1.35 14.99 -0.49
N ARG A 248 -2.06 14.40 0.47
CA ARG A 248 -3.52 14.37 0.50
C ARG A 248 -4.04 15.79 0.77
N LYS A 249 -4.49 16.49 -0.27
CA LYS A 249 -5.11 17.82 -0.15
C LYS A 249 -6.60 17.76 0.22
N LYS A 250 -7.28 16.69 -0.18
CA LYS A 250 -8.71 16.47 0.08
C LYS A 250 -9.03 14.98 0.14
N LEU A 251 -10.18 14.66 0.70
CA LEU A 251 -10.71 13.29 0.70
C LEU A 251 -11.43 13.03 -0.63
N ILE A 252 -11.05 11.94 -1.30
CA ILE A 252 -11.62 11.53 -2.59
C ILE A 252 -12.39 10.23 -2.38
N GLU A 253 -13.50 10.07 -3.08
CA GLU A 253 -14.26 8.83 -3.07
C GLU A 253 -13.84 7.94 -4.25
N THR A 254 -13.28 6.78 -3.93
CA THR A 254 -12.87 5.76 -4.93
C THR A 254 -13.69 4.48 -4.82
N GLY A 255 -14.62 4.40 -3.86
CA GLY A 255 -15.29 3.16 -3.44
C GLY A 255 -14.50 2.32 -2.43
N GLU A 256 -13.25 2.70 -2.14
CA GLU A 256 -12.43 2.11 -1.07
C GLU A 256 -12.36 3.02 0.16
N ALA A 257 -12.01 2.44 1.31
CA ALA A 257 -11.86 3.18 2.56
C ALA A 257 -10.80 4.29 2.45
N GLN A 258 -10.97 5.36 3.23
CA GLN A 258 -9.93 6.37 3.41
C GLN A 258 -8.78 5.75 4.23
N LEU A 259 -7.53 5.93 3.79
CA LEU A 259 -6.38 5.44 4.57
C LEU A 259 -6.17 6.28 5.83
N SER A 260 -6.30 7.59 5.69
CA SER A 260 -6.25 8.58 6.78
C SER A 260 -7.16 9.75 6.45
N LYS A 261 -7.59 10.48 7.48
CA LYS A 261 -8.37 11.72 7.35
C LYS A 261 -7.48 12.96 7.34
N ASN A 262 -6.18 12.80 7.55
CA ASN A 262 -5.23 13.92 7.62
C ASN A 262 -5.08 14.55 6.24
N LEU A 263 -5.17 15.88 6.23
CA LEU A 263 -4.96 16.72 5.05
C LEU A 263 -3.69 17.52 5.23
N TRP A 264 -2.93 17.69 4.16
CA TRP A 264 -1.58 18.24 4.21
C TRP A 264 -1.39 19.38 3.22
N THR A 265 -0.75 20.45 3.71
CA THR A 265 -0.09 21.46 2.89
C THR A 265 1.42 21.25 3.01
N PRO A 266 2.24 21.73 2.07
CA PRO A 266 3.70 21.71 2.23
C PRO A 266 4.15 22.34 3.54
N GLU A 267 3.55 23.47 3.91
CA GLU A 267 3.81 24.17 5.17
C GLU A 267 3.49 23.31 6.39
N SER A 268 2.32 22.63 6.43
CA SER A 268 1.96 21.80 7.58
C SER A 268 2.86 20.57 7.71
N VAL A 269 3.30 19.98 6.59
CA VAL A 269 4.30 18.89 6.58
C VAL A 269 5.65 19.40 7.06
N HIS A 270 6.10 20.55 6.57
CA HIS A 270 7.36 21.17 6.99
C HIS A 270 7.35 21.47 8.50
N ASN A 271 6.28 22.08 9.02
CA ASN A 271 6.15 22.41 10.44
C ASN A 271 6.11 21.16 11.33
N LEU A 272 5.54 20.06 10.84
CA LEU A 272 5.53 18.79 11.54
C LEU A 272 6.91 18.13 11.55
N LEU A 273 7.53 18.01 10.37
CA LEU A 273 8.69 17.14 10.18
C LEU A 273 10.01 17.87 10.45
N ALA A 274 10.15 19.15 10.14
CA ALA A 274 11.42 19.87 10.31
C ALA A 274 11.98 19.82 11.75
N PRO A 275 11.16 20.00 12.82
CA PRO A 275 11.67 19.88 14.19
C PRO A 275 12.14 18.47 14.56
N LEU A 276 11.42 17.44 14.09
CA LEU A 276 11.78 16.03 14.30
C LEU A 276 13.11 15.72 13.64
N LEU A 277 13.33 16.25 12.45
CA LEU A 277 14.55 16.01 11.68
C LEU A 277 15.76 16.71 12.30
N ALA A 278 15.56 17.96 12.73
CA ALA A 278 16.60 18.76 13.35
C ALA A 278 17.06 18.19 14.70
N ASN A 279 16.15 17.59 15.48
CA ASN A 279 16.42 17.19 16.86
C ASN A 279 16.40 15.67 17.06
N GLU A 280 15.37 14.98 16.60
CA GLU A 280 15.17 13.56 16.90
C GLU A 280 15.91 12.65 15.93
N VAL A 281 15.84 12.90 14.62
CA VAL A 281 16.55 12.07 13.64
C VAL A 281 18.05 12.21 13.79
N ARG A 282 18.57 13.39 14.16
CA ARG A 282 19.98 13.56 14.52
C ARG A 282 20.41 12.69 15.70
N LEU A 283 19.58 12.56 16.73
CA LEU A 283 19.85 11.64 17.83
C LEU A 283 19.71 10.18 17.39
N TYR A 284 18.76 9.90 16.50
CA TYR A 284 18.55 8.57 15.94
C TYR A 284 19.76 8.10 15.10
N LEU A 285 20.40 9.01 14.36
CA LEU A 285 21.63 8.75 13.60
C LEU A 285 22.76 8.21 14.48
N LEU A 286 22.80 8.54 15.79
CA LEU A 286 23.81 7.99 16.71
C LEU A 286 23.72 6.46 16.88
N PHE A 287 22.57 5.88 16.52
CA PHE A 287 22.30 4.45 16.65
C PHE A 287 22.25 3.73 15.31
N LEU A 288 22.34 4.46 14.20
CA LEU A 288 22.44 3.89 12.86
C LEU A 288 23.89 3.46 12.58
N ARG A 289 24.06 2.44 11.76
CA ARG A 289 25.37 1.88 11.42
C ARG A 289 25.82 2.25 10.01
N SER A 290 24.88 2.41 9.09
CA SER A 290 25.14 2.59 7.67
C SER A 290 24.84 4.01 7.20
N VAL A 291 23.70 4.58 7.60
CA VAL A 291 23.30 5.93 7.20
C VAL A 291 24.15 6.98 7.92
N GLU A 292 25.01 7.65 7.17
CA GLU A 292 25.96 8.65 7.68
C GLU A 292 25.46 10.08 7.44
N LYS A 293 24.68 10.29 6.37
CA LYS A 293 24.25 11.62 5.93
C LYS A 293 22.76 11.66 5.71
N THR A 294 22.11 12.66 6.32
CA THR A 294 20.70 12.97 6.10
C THR A 294 20.54 14.36 5.50
N THR A 295 19.68 14.48 4.48
CA THR A 295 19.34 15.75 3.84
C THR A 295 17.85 16.03 3.97
N PHE A 296 17.51 17.27 4.33
CA PHE A 296 16.13 17.73 4.45
C PHE A 296 16.00 19.03 3.67
N ALA A 297 15.16 19.03 2.64
CA ALA A 297 15.03 20.21 1.78
C ALA A 297 13.58 20.46 1.37
N LEU A 298 13.23 21.74 1.29
CA LEU A 298 12.04 22.21 0.60
C LEU A 298 12.40 22.46 -0.86
N ILE A 299 11.64 21.93 -1.80
CA ILE A 299 11.75 22.30 -3.21
C ILE A 299 10.58 23.25 -3.51
N PRO A 300 10.83 24.55 -3.69
CA PRO A 300 9.77 25.53 -3.91
C PRO A 300 9.05 25.29 -5.25
N LYS A 301 7.83 25.85 -5.35
CA LYS A 301 6.98 25.75 -6.56
C LYS A 301 7.65 26.25 -7.84
N GLU A 302 8.48 27.27 -7.72
CA GLU A 302 9.31 27.78 -8.81
C GLU A 302 10.76 27.35 -8.55
N ALA A 303 11.49 26.96 -9.60
CA ALA A 303 12.94 26.85 -9.48
C ALA A 303 13.50 28.18 -8.97
N PRO A 304 14.56 28.20 -8.13
CA PRO A 304 15.27 29.43 -7.86
C PRO A 304 15.56 30.10 -9.19
N LYS A 305 15.08 31.34 -9.37
CA LYS A 305 15.58 32.16 -10.46
C LYS A 305 17.04 32.44 -10.08
N ASP A 306 17.95 31.93 -10.89
CA ASP A 306 19.38 32.22 -10.79
C ASP A 306 19.63 33.73 -10.63
#